data_AF-A0AAJ2M0U8-F1
#
_entry.id   AF-A0AAJ2M0U8-F1
#
_cell.length_a   1.000
_cell.length_b   1.000
_cell.length_c   1.000
_cell.angle_alpha   90.00
_cell.angle_beta   90.00
_cell.angle_gamma   90.00
#
_symmetry.space_group_name_H-M   'P 1'
#
loop_
_entity.id
_entity.type
_entity.pdbx_description
1 polymer ?
#
loop_
_entity_poly.entity_id
_entity_poly.type
_entity_poly.pdbx_seq_one_letter_code
_entity_poly.pdbx_strand_id
1 'polypeptide(L)'
;MRAQAVLISAVAAVLAAVVAVTVVVLLRPAGDAAPLEADEDFGDVRVYAIDLDGAPVPEPGPEAQRVWDLFVRVATTPAFAAEAMSEYRVGDAPDSDTMAYVHRDEDDPTLWTLAANIAYADDEDLLTSTLIHEYGHILSLGLAGVDPDADDCATFWIDVGCVAASSALFAFDETFWIAYGDLAPAPDDTDAERGEALFEAYPDDFVSDYAATNVVEDFAETFQAFVLEDEPAPDSPVAEKILFFWNLPAYVEVRERIRTDLGWP
;
A
#
# COMPACT_ATOMS: atom_id res chain seq x y z
N MET A 1 -3.91 63.99 41.00
CA MET A 1 -3.61 62.62 41.46
C MET A 1 -4.05 61.65 40.37
N ARG A 2 -3.11 60.87 39.82
CA ARG A 2 -3.22 59.56 39.13
C ARG A 2 -4.26 59.46 37.99
N ALA A 3 -3.89 59.52 36.72
CA ALA A 3 -3.20 58.51 35.90
C ALA A 3 -4.02 57.23 35.62
N GLN A 4 -4.46 57.14 34.35
CA GLN A 4 -4.57 55.97 33.46
C GLN A 4 -5.28 54.68 33.96
N ALA A 5 -6.34 54.30 33.24
CA ALA A 5 -6.33 53.08 32.40
C ALA A 5 -7.50 53.13 31.41
N VAL A 6 -7.18 53.37 30.14
CA VAL A 6 -8.06 53.12 29.00
C VAL A 6 -7.85 51.66 28.63
N LEU A 7 -8.88 50.82 28.74
CA LEU A 7 -8.86 49.48 28.14
C LEU A 7 -9.37 49.62 26.70
N ILE A 8 -8.42 49.83 25.79
CA ILE A 8 -8.59 49.61 24.36
C ILE A 8 -8.59 48.09 24.19
N SER A 9 -9.73 47.49 23.84
CA SER A 9 -9.77 46.10 23.40
C SER A 9 -9.17 46.06 22.00
N ALA A 10 -7.96 45.51 21.92
CA ALA A 10 -7.18 45.42 20.71
C ALA A 10 -7.77 44.36 19.77
N VAL A 11 -7.95 44.77 18.51
CA VAL A 11 -8.06 43.90 17.34
C VAL A 11 -6.82 43.00 17.29
N ALA A 12 -7.01 41.69 17.21
CA ALA A 12 -6.00 40.78 16.69
C ALA A 12 -6.70 39.64 15.94
N ALA A 13 -6.41 39.59 14.65
CA ALA A 13 -6.89 38.61 13.70
C ALA A 13 -6.50 37.19 14.13
N VAL A 14 -7.47 36.28 14.15
CA VAL A 14 -7.17 34.85 14.04
C VAL A 14 -6.88 34.61 12.57
N LEU A 15 -5.60 34.72 12.23
CA LEU A 15 -5.06 34.31 10.94
C LEU A 15 -5.34 32.83 10.76
N ALA A 16 -6.08 32.51 9.70
CA ALA A 16 -6.08 31.19 9.10
C ALA A 16 -4.63 30.84 8.77
N ALA A 17 -4.06 29.92 9.53
CA ALA A 17 -2.83 29.24 9.15
C ALA A 17 -3.20 28.27 8.01
N VAL A 18 -3.30 28.80 6.80
CA VAL A 18 -3.07 27.99 5.61
C VAL A 18 -1.59 27.64 5.68
N VAL A 19 -1.30 26.44 6.18
CA VAL A 19 0.00 25.81 5.96
C VAL A 19 0.09 25.65 4.45
N ALA A 20 0.81 26.56 3.80
CA ALA A 20 1.26 26.35 2.45
C ALA A 20 2.26 25.20 2.53
N VAL A 21 1.75 23.96 2.36
CA VAL A 21 2.58 22.82 1.98
C VAL A 21 3.25 23.26 0.69
N THR A 22 4.51 23.64 0.82
CA THR A 22 5.33 23.97 -0.33
C THR A 22 5.74 22.60 -0.87
N VAL A 23 4.88 22.01 -1.70
CA VAL A 23 5.26 20.88 -2.53
C VAL A 23 6.42 21.39 -3.37
N VAL A 24 7.63 21.03 -2.97
CA VAL A 24 8.80 21.19 -3.83
C VAL A 24 8.60 20.15 -4.91
N VAL A 25 7.82 20.48 -5.93
CA VAL A 25 7.89 19.80 -7.21
C VAL A 25 9.32 20.01 -7.65
N LEU A 26 10.16 19.00 -7.44
CA LEU A 26 11.47 18.93 -8.07
C LEU A 26 11.17 19.02 -9.55
N LEU A 27 11.43 20.19 -10.14
CA LEU A 27 11.34 20.44 -11.56
C LEU A 27 12.40 19.57 -12.25
N ARG A 28 12.11 18.27 -12.40
CA ARG A 28 12.81 17.39 -13.33
C ARG A 28 12.63 18.03 -14.72
N PRO A 29 13.70 18.17 -15.51
CA PRO A 29 13.62 18.86 -16.79
C PRO A 29 12.59 18.17 -17.69
N ALA A 30 11.64 18.95 -18.21
CA ALA A 30 10.60 18.47 -19.11
C ALA A 30 11.22 17.91 -20.41
N GLY A 31 11.54 16.62 -20.40
CA GLY A 31 11.59 15.81 -21.61
C GLY A 31 10.18 15.34 -21.96
N ASP A 32 9.87 15.22 -23.25
CA ASP A 32 8.57 14.69 -23.71
C ASP A 32 8.34 13.21 -23.32
N ALA A 33 9.36 12.53 -22.80
CA ALA A 33 9.30 11.13 -22.38
C ALA A 33 9.72 11.00 -20.92
N ALA A 34 9.02 10.12 -20.20
CA ALA A 34 9.35 9.75 -18.84
C ALA A 34 10.80 9.21 -18.76
N PRO A 35 11.59 9.60 -17.74
CA PRO A 35 12.94 9.07 -17.53
C PRO A 35 12.93 7.54 -17.42
N LEU A 36 14.07 6.94 -17.78
CA LEU A 36 14.35 5.53 -17.60
C LEU A 36 15.30 5.37 -16.41
N GLU A 37 14.96 4.46 -15.51
CA GLU A 37 15.78 4.11 -14.36
C GLU A 37 15.95 2.59 -14.30
N ALA A 38 17.07 2.13 -13.73
CA ALA A 38 17.31 0.70 -13.55
C ALA A 38 16.47 0.18 -12.38
N ASP A 39 15.97 -1.03 -12.54
CA ASP A 39 15.11 -1.71 -11.58
C ASP A 39 15.56 -3.15 -11.42
N GLU A 40 15.51 -3.68 -10.19
CA GLU A 40 16.01 -5.03 -9.91
C GLU A 40 15.11 -6.12 -10.49
N ASP A 41 13.79 -5.89 -10.50
CA ASP A 41 12.79 -6.86 -10.94
C ASP A 41 12.46 -6.72 -12.43
N PHE A 42 12.43 -5.49 -12.94
CA PHE A 42 11.96 -5.18 -14.29
C PHE A 42 13.07 -4.77 -15.25
N GLY A 43 14.32 -4.67 -14.78
CA GLY A 43 15.47 -4.26 -15.57
C GLY A 43 15.52 -2.75 -15.79
N ASP A 44 14.69 -2.23 -16.70
CA ASP A 44 14.55 -0.78 -16.94
C ASP A 44 13.08 -0.37 -16.77
N VAL A 45 12.82 0.65 -15.95
CA VAL A 45 11.48 1.21 -15.72
C VAL A 45 11.34 2.63 -16.23
N ARG A 46 10.17 2.96 -16.78
CA ARG A 46 9.75 4.35 -17.02
C ARG A 46 9.17 4.93 -15.74
N VAL A 47 9.71 6.06 -15.29
CA VAL A 47 9.27 6.71 -14.04
C VAL A 47 8.41 7.93 -14.34
N TYR A 48 7.16 7.87 -13.89
CA TYR A 48 6.16 8.93 -14.00
C TYR A 48 5.97 9.58 -12.64
N ALA A 49 6.01 10.90 -12.56
CA ALA A 49 5.55 11.60 -11.34
C ALA A 49 4.02 11.64 -11.33
N ILE A 50 3.40 11.67 -10.15
CA ILE A 50 1.96 11.86 -10.03
C ILE A 50 1.65 13.34 -9.79
N ASP A 51 0.76 13.91 -10.60
CA ASP A 51 0.36 15.30 -10.47
C ASP A 51 -0.77 15.51 -9.46
N LEU A 52 -1.18 16.77 -9.28
CA LEU A 52 -2.22 17.16 -8.31
C LEU A 52 -3.63 16.68 -8.68
N ASP A 53 -3.84 16.17 -9.89
CA ASP A 53 -5.08 15.54 -10.31
C ASP A 53 -5.02 14.00 -10.19
N GLY A 54 -3.89 13.46 -9.71
CA GLY A 54 -3.65 12.03 -9.56
C GLY A 54 -3.24 11.34 -10.86
N ALA A 55 -2.78 12.11 -11.86
CA ALA A 55 -2.41 11.58 -13.17
C ALA A 55 -0.88 11.44 -13.32
N PRO A 56 -0.39 10.37 -13.96
CA PRO A 56 1.02 10.19 -14.26
C PRO A 56 1.48 11.19 -15.33
N VAL A 57 2.61 11.84 -15.08
CA VAL A 57 3.21 12.83 -15.97
C VAL A 57 4.68 12.51 -16.29
N PRO A 58 5.10 12.58 -17.57
CA PRO A 58 4.28 12.83 -18.77
C PRO A 58 3.27 11.70 -19.05
N GLU A 59 2.27 11.93 -19.90
CA GLU A 59 1.22 10.93 -20.21
C GLU A 59 1.84 9.59 -20.64
N PRO A 60 1.54 8.47 -19.93
CA PRO A 60 2.04 7.15 -20.28
C PRO A 60 1.54 6.64 -21.63
N GLY A 61 2.18 5.58 -22.12
CA GLY A 61 1.65 4.82 -23.26
C GLY A 61 0.32 4.13 -22.91
N PRO A 62 -0.46 3.66 -23.91
CA PRO A 62 -1.80 3.14 -23.68
C PRO A 62 -1.88 1.94 -22.72
N GLU A 63 -0.83 1.12 -22.61
CA GLU A 63 -0.81 -0.06 -21.73
C GLU A 63 -0.57 0.36 -20.28
N ALA A 64 0.47 1.14 -20.04
CA ALA A 64 0.74 1.78 -18.76
C ALA A 64 -0.45 2.61 -18.24
N GLN A 65 -1.11 3.37 -19.11
CA GLN A 65 -2.29 4.16 -18.72
C GLN A 65 -3.44 3.25 -18.27
N ARG A 66 -3.68 2.11 -18.94
CA ARG A 66 -4.73 1.16 -18.52
C ARG A 66 -4.44 0.57 -17.13
N VAL A 67 -3.17 0.23 -16.85
CA VAL A 67 -2.77 -0.27 -15.55
C VAL A 67 -2.96 0.79 -14.46
N TRP A 68 -2.54 2.03 -14.71
CA TRP A 68 -2.78 3.13 -13.77
C TRP A 68 -4.26 3.39 -13.53
N ASP A 69 -5.08 3.43 -14.58
CA ASP A 69 -6.53 3.65 -14.46
C ASP A 69 -7.20 2.53 -13.63
N LEU A 70 -6.74 1.29 -13.77
CA LEU A 70 -7.22 0.18 -12.96
C LEU A 70 -6.76 0.32 -11.50
N PHE A 71 -5.50 0.68 -11.26
CA PHE A 71 -5.01 0.95 -9.90
C PHE A 71 -5.81 2.07 -9.22
N VAL A 72 -6.12 3.16 -9.91
CA VAL A 72 -6.97 4.25 -9.41
C VAL A 72 -8.37 3.75 -9.02
N ARG A 73 -8.94 2.80 -9.77
CA ARG A 73 -10.23 2.16 -9.43
C ARG A 73 -10.13 1.23 -8.22
N VAL A 74 -9.02 0.52 -8.06
CA VAL A 74 -8.79 -0.39 -6.92
C VAL A 74 -8.47 0.41 -5.64
N ALA A 75 -7.42 1.20 -5.70
CA ALA A 75 -6.77 1.71 -4.51
C ALA A 75 -7.30 3.11 -4.13
N THR A 76 -7.55 3.97 -5.12
CA THR A 76 -7.30 5.39 -4.92
C THR A 76 -8.16 6.25 -5.85
N THR A 77 -9.44 6.51 -5.52
CA THR A 77 -10.21 7.57 -6.22
C THR A 77 -9.28 8.75 -6.56
N PRO A 78 -9.34 9.42 -7.73
CA PRO A 78 -8.26 10.32 -8.17
C PRO A 78 -7.71 11.30 -7.11
N ALA A 79 -8.57 11.76 -6.19
CA ALA A 79 -8.18 12.55 -5.02
C ALA A 79 -7.17 11.86 -4.08
N PHE A 80 -7.35 10.58 -3.76
CA PHE A 80 -6.37 9.82 -2.98
C PHE A 80 -5.06 9.69 -3.77
N ALA A 81 -5.11 9.36 -5.07
CA ALA A 81 -3.90 9.21 -5.87
C ALA A 81 -3.05 10.49 -5.85
N ALA A 82 -3.69 11.66 -5.96
CA ALA A 82 -3.05 12.96 -5.84
C ALA A 82 -2.45 13.26 -4.46
N GLU A 83 -2.98 12.66 -3.39
CA GLU A 83 -2.56 12.91 -2.01
C GLU A 83 -1.53 11.90 -1.48
N ALA A 84 -1.51 10.68 -2.03
CA ALA A 84 -0.79 9.55 -1.45
C ALA A 84 0.23 8.91 -2.38
N MET A 85 0.24 9.21 -3.68
CA MET A 85 1.19 8.65 -4.63
C MET A 85 2.18 9.72 -5.10
N SER A 86 3.48 9.40 -5.12
CA SER A 86 4.53 10.27 -5.68
C SER A 86 4.95 9.83 -7.07
N GLU A 87 5.11 8.52 -7.28
CA GLU A 87 5.59 7.95 -8.54
C GLU A 87 4.77 6.73 -9.00
N TYR A 88 4.70 6.57 -10.32
CA TYR A 88 4.30 5.35 -11.00
C TYR A 88 5.46 4.89 -11.88
N ARG A 89 5.92 3.65 -11.67
CA ARG A 89 7.06 3.05 -12.39
C ARG A 89 6.55 1.91 -13.26
N VAL A 90 7.02 1.85 -14.49
CA VAL A 90 6.51 0.88 -15.49
C VAL A 90 7.65 0.13 -16.14
N GLY A 91 7.68 -1.17 -15.91
CA GLY A 91 8.58 -2.12 -16.57
C GLY A 91 7.87 -2.99 -17.61
N ASP A 92 8.63 -3.59 -18.52
CA ASP A 92 8.15 -4.58 -19.50
C ASP A 92 9.10 -5.78 -19.48
N ALA A 93 8.87 -6.67 -18.51
CA ALA A 93 9.78 -7.76 -18.16
C ALA A 93 9.04 -9.10 -18.09
N PRO A 94 8.82 -9.79 -19.23
CA PRO A 94 8.07 -11.05 -19.28
C PRO A 94 8.80 -12.24 -18.63
N ASP A 95 10.09 -12.09 -18.30
CA ASP A 95 10.90 -13.10 -17.60
C ASP A 95 10.96 -12.85 -16.08
N SER A 96 10.30 -11.78 -15.58
CA SER A 96 10.22 -11.47 -14.15
C SER A 96 9.02 -12.16 -13.51
N ASP A 97 9.21 -12.76 -12.35
CA ASP A 97 8.12 -13.33 -11.55
C ASP A 97 7.33 -12.25 -10.78
N THR A 98 7.89 -11.03 -10.68
CA THR A 98 7.26 -9.87 -10.04
C THR A 98 6.30 -9.19 -11.03
N MET A 99 5.06 -8.95 -10.60
CA MET A 99 4.02 -8.32 -11.42
C MET A 99 3.80 -6.85 -11.07
N ALA A 100 3.85 -6.54 -9.79
CA ALA A 100 3.84 -5.19 -9.26
C ALA A 100 4.54 -5.21 -7.89
N TYR A 101 4.87 -4.03 -7.39
CA TYR A 101 5.23 -3.82 -6.00
C TYR A 101 4.92 -2.38 -5.62
N VAL A 102 4.75 -2.12 -4.33
CA VAL A 102 4.67 -0.77 -3.76
C VAL A 102 5.72 -0.55 -2.69
N HIS A 103 6.26 0.66 -2.63
CA HIS A 103 7.12 1.08 -1.52
C HIS A 103 6.84 2.53 -1.14
N ARG A 104 7.26 2.91 0.06
CA ARG A 104 7.24 4.33 0.44
C ARG A 104 8.26 5.10 -0.39
N ASP A 105 7.92 6.34 -0.70
CA ASP A 105 8.88 7.27 -1.28
C ASP A 105 10.05 7.51 -0.30
N GLU A 106 11.27 7.48 -0.83
CA GLU A 106 12.50 7.61 -0.03
C GLU A 106 12.67 9.02 0.56
N ASP A 107 12.19 10.05 -0.15
CA ASP A 107 12.30 11.45 0.25
C ASP A 107 11.11 11.88 1.14
N ASP A 108 9.93 11.30 0.94
CA ASP A 108 8.71 11.57 1.73
C ASP A 108 7.94 10.27 2.09
N PRO A 109 8.14 9.69 3.29
CA PRO A 109 7.50 8.43 3.67
C PRO A 109 5.97 8.52 3.85
N THR A 110 5.37 9.70 3.67
CA THR A 110 3.91 9.85 3.60
C THR A 110 3.35 9.43 2.22
N LEU A 111 4.20 9.37 1.20
CA LEU A 111 3.85 9.06 -0.18
C LEU A 111 4.30 7.66 -0.60
N TRP A 112 3.65 7.13 -1.63
CA TRP A 112 3.87 5.80 -2.17
C TRP A 112 4.31 5.85 -3.63
N THR A 113 5.16 4.90 -3.99
CA THR A 113 5.45 4.54 -5.38
C THR A 113 4.76 3.22 -5.69
N LEU A 114 4.09 3.16 -6.84
CA LEU A 114 3.65 1.91 -7.45
C LEU A 114 4.58 1.58 -8.60
N ALA A 115 5.12 0.37 -8.64
CA ALA A 115 5.75 -0.19 -9.83
C ALA A 115 4.88 -1.30 -10.41
N ALA A 116 4.73 -1.34 -11.74
CA ALA A 116 3.94 -2.37 -12.42
C ALA A 116 4.63 -2.88 -13.68
N ASN A 117 4.54 -4.19 -13.89
CA ASN A 117 5.07 -4.88 -15.05
C ASN A 117 3.97 -5.04 -16.11
N ILE A 118 4.06 -4.24 -17.19
CA ILE A 118 3.04 -4.26 -18.24
C ILE A 118 3.09 -5.51 -19.13
N ALA A 119 4.12 -6.35 -19.00
CA ALA A 119 4.18 -7.65 -19.69
C ALA A 119 2.99 -8.56 -19.35
N TYR A 120 2.35 -8.35 -18.20
CA TYR A 120 1.20 -9.12 -17.72
C TYR A 120 -0.13 -8.36 -17.81
N ALA A 121 -0.16 -7.16 -18.39
CA ALA A 121 -1.34 -6.29 -18.40
C ALA A 121 -2.52 -6.80 -19.24
N ASP A 122 -2.32 -7.85 -20.05
CA ASP A 122 -3.37 -8.47 -20.86
C ASP A 122 -4.20 -9.52 -20.09
N ASP A 123 -3.75 -9.97 -18.91
CA ASP A 123 -4.52 -10.83 -18.01
C ASP A 123 -5.22 -9.96 -16.95
N GLU A 124 -6.48 -9.61 -17.22
CA GLU A 124 -7.24 -8.66 -16.39
C GLU A 124 -7.51 -9.20 -14.98
N ASP A 125 -7.75 -10.51 -14.84
CA ASP A 125 -8.03 -11.13 -13.54
C ASP A 125 -6.76 -11.09 -12.68
N LEU A 126 -5.62 -11.50 -13.26
CA LEU A 126 -4.31 -11.47 -12.60
C LEU A 126 -3.90 -10.04 -12.24
N LEU A 127 -4.01 -9.10 -13.17
CA LEU A 127 -3.67 -7.71 -12.93
C LEU A 127 -4.55 -7.11 -11.81
N THR A 128 -5.86 -7.39 -11.84
CA THR A 128 -6.79 -6.91 -10.82
C THR A 128 -6.44 -7.49 -9.45
N SER A 129 -6.18 -8.80 -9.36
CA SER A 129 -5.80 -9.42 -8.09
C SER A 129 -4.47 -8.87 -7.56
N THR A 130 -3.46 -8.71 -8.42
CA THR A 130 -2.17 -8.12 -8.04
C THR A 130 -2.34 -6.68 -7.52
N LEU A 131 -3.09 -5.82 -8.20
CA LEU A 131 -3.26 -4.43 -7.74
C LEU A 131 -4.06 -4.33 -6.43
N ILE A 132 -4.96 -5.27 -6.15
CA ILE A 132 -5.65 -5.35 -4.86
C ILE A 132 -4.67 -5.76 -3.75
N HIS A 133 -3.78 -6.73 -4.04
CA HIS A 133 -2.70 -7.12 -3.13
C HIS A 133 -1.80 -5.92 -2.79
N GLU A 134 -1.31 -5.20 -3.80
CA GLU A 134 -0.48 -4.00 -3.59
C GLU A 134 -1.18 -2.93 -2.75
N TYR A 135 -2.49 -2.77 -2.95
CA TYR A 135 -3.26 -1.86 -2.13
C TYR A 135 -3.40 -2.34 -0.67
N GLY A 136 -3.41 -3.65 -0.44
CA GLY A 136 -3.31 -4.26 0.89
C GLY A 136 -2.06 -3.80 1.65
N HIS A 137 -0.91 -3.73 0.97
CA HIS A 137 0.30 -3.14 1.55
C HIS A 137 0.13 -1.66 1.88
N ILE A 138 -0.39 -0.83 0.96
CA ILE A 138 -0.60 0.61 1.21
C ILE A 138 -1.47 0.84 2.46
N LEU A 139 -2.52 0.03 2.64
CA LEU A 139 -3.43 0.13 3.79
C LEU A 139 -2.79 -0.30 5.10
N SER A 140 -2.07 -1.42 5.11
CA SER A 140 -1.51 -2.02 6.33
C SER A 140 -0.23 -1.32 6.78
N LEU A 141 0.55 -0.84 5.80
CA LEU A 141 1.87 -0.25 6.02
C LEU A 141 1.82 1.28 6.07
N GLY A 142 0.68 1.93 5.89
CA GLY A 142 0.57 3.39 6.04
C GLY A 142 1.00 3.92 7.41
N LEU A 143 1.27 5.23 7.51
CA LEU A 143 1.78 5.88 8.74
C LEU A 143 0.84 5.79 9.95
N ALA A 144 -0.43 5.44 9.75
CA ALA A 144 -1.35 5.16 10.86
C ALA A 144 -1.05 3.82 11.54
N GLY A 145 -0.43 2.88 10.81
CA GLY A 145 -0.10 1.54 11.26
C GLY A 145 1.38 1.31 11.52
N VAL A 146 2.27 2.17 11.01
CA VAL A 146 3.73 1.98 11.10
C VAL A 146 4.43 3.32 11.32
N ASP A 147 5.33 3.38 12.31
CA ASP A 147 6.15 4.54 12.61
C ASP A 147 7.57 4.36 12.03
N PRO A 148 7.94 5.07 10.94
CA PRO A 148 9.27 4.96 10.35
C PRO A 148 10.36 5.64 11.18
N ASP A 149 9.99 6.54 12.10
CA ASP A 149 10.92 7.35 12.90
C ASP A 149 11.07 6.82 14.34
N ALA A 150 10.50 5.64 14.63
CA ALA A 150 10.54 5.06 15.96
C ALA A 150 11.98 4.76 16.42
N ASP A 151 12.32 5.15 17.65
CA ASP A 151 13.60 4.81 18.28
C ASP A 151 13.57 3.42 18.94
N ASP A 152 12.38 2.96 19.36
CA ASP A 152 12.12 1.65 19.93
C ASP A 152 10.83 1.05 19.36
N CYS A 153 10.69 -0.27 19.47
CA CYS A 153 9.50 -0.96 19.01
C CYS A 153 8.99 -1.93 20.05
N ALA A 154 7.76 -1.70 20.52
CA ALA A 154 7.10 -2.52 21.52
C ALA A 154 6.45 -3.79 20.93
N THR A 155 6.39 -3.88 19.61
CA THR A 155 5.78 -4.93 18.79
C THR A 155 6.88 -5.61 17.98
N PHE A 156 6.97 -5.34 16.67
CA PHE A 156 8.00 -5.83 15.77
C PHE A 156 8.31 -4.81 14.67
N TRP A 157 9.50 -4.97 14.09
CA TRP A 157 9.99 -4.18 12.97
C TRP A 157 9.64 -4.84 11.64
N ILE A 158 9.41 -4.00 10.64
CA ILE A 158 9.38 -4.34 9.22
C ILE A 158 10.28 -3.33 8.47
N ASP A 159 10.51 -3.56 7.18
CA ASP A 159 11.37 -2.70 6.34
C ASP A 159 11.03 -1.21 6.39
N VAL A 160 9.75 -0.89 6.63
CA VAL A 160 9.23 0.47 6.59
C VAL A 160 8.93 1.09 7.95
N GLY A 161 9.36 0.46 9.05
CA GLY A 161 9.31 1.02 10.41
C GLY A 161 8.78 0.08 11.50
N CYS A 162 8.48 0.65 12.67
CA CYS A 162 7.89 -0.09 13.79
C CYS A 162 6.37 -0.21 13.64
N VAL A 163 5.85 -1.42 13.71
CA VAL A 163 4.40 -1.66 13.58
C VAL A 163 3.66 -1.19 14.83
N ALA A 164 2.68 -0.31 14.70
CA ALA A 164 1.90 0.18 15.84
C ALA A 164 1.05 -0.94 16.45
N ALA A 165 0.99 -1.00 17.79
CA ALA A 165 0.17 -1.98 18.51
C ALA A 165 -1.36 -1.83 18.26
N SER A 166 -1.79 -0.70 17.70
CA SER A 166 -3.17 -0.46 17.28
C SER A 166 -3.43 -0.81 15.81
N SER A 167 -2.42 -1.24 15.06
CA SER A 167 -2.55 -1.55 13.64
C SER A 167 -3.31 -2.86 13.40
N ALA A 168 -3.95 -2.96 12.23
CA ALA A 168 -4.55 -4.21 11.79
C ALA A 168 -3.49 -5.29 11.57
N LEU A 169 -2.31 -4.93 11.08
CA LEU A 169 -1.19 -5.86 10.86
C LEU A 169 -0.73 -6.51 12.18
N PHE A 170 -0.54 -5.72 13.25
CA PHE A 170 -0.20 -6.28 14.55
C PHE A 170 -1.30 -7.20 15.10
N ALA A 171 -2.57 -6.81 14.97
CA ALA A 171 -3.68 -7.66 15.39
C ALA A 171 -3.76 -8.97 14.59
N PHE A 172 -3.43 -8.93 13.30
CA PHE A 172 -3.37 -10.11 12.44
C PHE A 172 -2.22 -11.04 12.87
N ASP A 173 -1.03 -10.48 13.10
CA ASP A 173 0.15 -11.21 13.60
C ASP A 173 -0.13 -11.94 14.92
N GLU A 174 -0.66 -11.21 15.92
CA GLU A 174 -1.01 -11.77 17.23
C GLU A 174 -2.09 -12.84 17.17
N THR A 175 -2.99 -12.76 16.17
CA THR A 175 -4.10 -13.71 16.04
C THR A 175 -3.66 -14.98 15.32
N PHE A 176 -2.86 -14.86 14.26
CA PHE A 176 -2.61 -15.96 13.32
C PHE A 176 -1.15 -16.41 13.24
N TRP A 177 -0.18 -15.52 13.46
CA TRP A 177 1.24 -15.82 13.20
C TRP A 177 2.04 -16.18 14.45
N ILE A 178 1.73 -15.57 15.60
CA ILE A 178 2.48 -15.80 16.84
C ILE A 178 2.52 -17.29 17.26
N ALA A 179 1.53 -18.07 16.83
CA ALA A 179 1.42 -19.51 17.11
C ALA A 179 2.50 -20.35 16.38
N TYR A 180 3.05 -19.89 15.26
CA TYR A 180 4.10 -20.59 14.52
C TYR A 180 5.47 -20.53 15.22
N GLY A 181 5.66 -19.55 16.11
CA GLY A 181 6.90 -19.39 16.88
C GLY A 181 8.14 -19.31 15.99
N ASP A 182 9.16 -20.10 16.30
CA ASP A 182 10.44 -20.08 15.58
C ASP A 182 10.35 -20.52 14.11
N LEU A 183 9.21 -21.09 13.66
CA LEU A 183 9.00 -21.43 12.25
C LEU A 183 8.52 -20.24 11.42
N ALA A 184 7.93 -19.21 12.04
CA ALA A 184 7.55 -18.00 11.31
C ALA A 184 8.80 -17.31 10.75
N PRO A 185 8.84 -17.02 9.43
CA PRO A 185 9.80 -16.07 8.88
C PRO A 185 9.69 -14.71 9.57
N ALA A 186 10.77 -13.93 9.53
CA ALA A 186 10.71 -12.56 10.03
C ALA A 186 9.69 -11.74 9.19
N PRO A 187 9.06 -10.71 9.76
CA PRO A 187 8.10 -9.87 9.02
C PRO A 187 8.64 -9.18 7.76
N ASP A 188 9.97 -9.01 7.67
CA ASP A 188 10.73 -8.46 6.54
C ASP A 188 11.53 -9.53 5.77
N ASP A 189 11.25 -10.81 6.02
CA ASP A 189 11.97 -11.89 5.36
C ASP A 189 11.56 -12.02 3.88
N THR A 190 12.57 -12.16 3.03
CA THR A 190 12.45 -12.34 1.57
C THR A 190 13.01 -13.69 1.13
N ASP A 191 13.48 -14.53 2.07
CA ASP A 191 13.99 -15.87 1.80
C ASP A 191 12.85 -16.85 1.53
N ALA A 192 12.60 -17.11 0.24
CA ALA A 192 11.57 -18.03 -0.21
C ALA A 192 11.68 -19.44 0.43
N GLU A 193 12.88 -19.91 0.80
CA GLU A 193 13.04 -21.23 1.43
C GLU A 193 12.40 -21.28 2.83
N ARG A 194 12.34 -20.14 3.55
CA ARG A 194 11.69 -20.07 4.86
C ARG A 194 10.18 -20.05 4.75
N GLY A 195 9.65 -19.29 3.80
CA GLY A 195 8.23 -19.31 3.49
C GLY A 195 7.76 -20.71 3.06
N GLU A 196 8.54 -21.38 2.21
CA GLU A 196 8.27 -22.76 1.78
C GLU A 196 8.23 -23.72 2.99
N ALA A 197 9.17 -23.62 3.92
CA ALA A 197 9.18 -24.46 5.12
C ALA A 197 7.94 -24.24 6.03
N LEU A 198 7.46 -23.00 6.15
CA LEU A 198 6.23 -22.70 6.90
C LEU A 198 5.01 -23.26 6.17
N PHE A 199 4.92 -23.06 4.86
CA PHE A 199 3.82 -23.56 4.04
C PHE A 199 3.76 -25.09 4.04
N GLU A 200 4.89 -25.79 3.95
CA GLU A 200 4.94 -27.26 4.03
C GLU A 200 4.40 -27.79 5.37
N ALA A 201 4.62 -27.06 6.47
CA ALA A 201 4.15 -27.45 7.80
C ALA A 201 2.66 -27.15 8.02
N TYR A 202 2.15 -26.05 7.44
CA TYR A 202 0.78 -25.56 7.62
C TYR A 202 0.11 -25.15 6.29
N PRO A 203 -0.03 -26.07 5.31
CA PRO A 203 -0.48 -25.72 3.96
C PRO A 203 -1.94 -25.27 3.90
N ASP A 204 -2.76 -25.68 4.88
CA ASP A 204 -4.18 -25.31 4.96
C ASP A 204 -4.40 -23.94 5.65
N ASP A 205 -3.33 -23.31 6.14
CA ASP A 205 -3.41 -22.05 6.90
C ASP A 205 -3.28 -20.81 6.01
N PHE A 206 -2.83 -20.95 4.76
CA PHE A 206 -2.52 -19.83 3.87
C PHE A 206 -3.37 -19.86 2.59
N VAL A 207 -3.72 -18.69 2.08
CA VAL A 207 -4.48 -18.54 0.82
C VAL A 207 -3.64 -18.93 -0.41
N SER A 208 -2.32 -18.82 -0.30
CA SER A 208 -1.32 -19.20 -1.29
C SER A 208 -0.03 -19.66 -0.59
N ASP A 209 0.88 -20.26 -1.32
CA ASP A 209 2.26 -20.50 -0.84
C ASP A 209 3.00 -19.18 -0.62
N TYR A 210 2.77 -18.19 -1.49
CA TYR A 210 3.34 -16.85 -1.35
C TYR A 210 2.93 -16.14 -0.05
N ALA A 211 1.69 -16.32 0.41
CA ALA A 211 1.23 -15.80 1.70
C ALA A 211 2.04 -16.33 2.90
N ALA A 212 2.72 -17.48 2.78
CA ALA A 212 3.56 -17.99 3.87
C ALA A 212 4.94 -17.31 3.95
N THR A 213 5.30 -16.44 3.00
CA THR A 213 6.61 -15.77 2.94
C THR A 213 6.90 -14.98 4.21
N ASN A 214 5.96 -14.16 4.65
CA ASN A 214 6.00 -13.43 5.91
C ASN A 214 4.59 -12.90 6.25
N VAL A 215 4.42 -12.34 7.45
CA VAL A 215 3.11 -11.85 7.92
C VAL A 215 2.56 -10.66 7.11
N VAL A 216 3.44 -9.88 6.48
CA VAL A 216 3.05 -8.74 5.64
C VAL A 216 2.42 -9.24 4.33
N GLU A 217 3.03 -10.25 3.71
CA GLU A 217 2.49 -10.91 2.51
C GLU A 217 1.16 -11.63 2.81
N ASP A 218 1.08 -12.39 3.91
CA ASP A 218 -0.16 -13.06 4.30
C ASP A 218 -1.32 -12.08 4.50
N PHE A 219 -1.02 -10.93 5.10
CA PHE A 219 -2.02 -9.89 5.29
C PHE A 219 -2.52 -9.36 3.94
N ALA A 220 -1.62 -9.06 3.00
CA ALA A 220 -1.95 -8.54 1.68
C ALA A 220 -2.70 -9.57 0.80
N GLU A 221 -2.23 -10.81 0.78
CA GLU A 221 -2.88 -11.93 0.08
C GLU A 221 -4.25 -12.26 0.68
N THR A 222 -4.38 -12.28 2.02
CA THR A 222 -5.69 -12.48 2.66
C THR A 222 -6.63 -11.30 2.40
N PHE A 223 -6.12 -10.06 2.40
CA PHE A 223 -6.93 -8.89 2.02
C PHE A 223 -7.42 -8.99 0.57
N GLN A 224 -6.56 -9.42 -0.34
CA GLN A 224 -6.92 -9.70 -1.73
C GLN A 224 -8.04 -10.74 -1.80
N ALA A 225 -7.90 -11.89 -1.13
CA ALA A 225 -8.96 -12.89 -1.06
C ALA A 225 -10.26 -12.33 -0.45
N PHE A 226 -10.18 -11.54 0.62
CA PHE A 226 -11.35 -10.89 1.24
C PHE A 226 -12.09 -9.97 0.27
N VAL A 227 -11.38 -9.22 -0.57
CA VAL A 227 -12.00 -8.37 -1.60
C VAL A 227 -12.62 -9.22 -2.71
N LEU A 228 -11.94 -10.28 -3.13
CA LEU A 228 -12.34 -11.12 -4.27
C LEU A 228 -13.37 -12.22 -3.93
N GLU A 229 -13.56 -12.57 -2.66
CA GLU A 229 -14.41 -13.69 -2.28
C GLU A 229 -15.64 -13.24 -1.47
N ASP A 230 -16.71 -14.02 -1.57
CA ASP A 230 -17.88 -13.84 -0.70
C ASP A 230 -17.53 -14.23 0.75
N GLU A 231 -18.32 -13.74 1.71
CA GLU A 231 -18.10 -14.07 3.13
C GLU A 231 -18.10 -15.60 3.34
N PRO A 232 -16.97 -16.19 3.78
CA PRO A 232 -16.89 -17.63 3.95
C PRO A 232 -17.53 -18.08 5.27
N ALA A 233 -17.83 -19.38 5.38
CA ALA A 233 -18.15 -19.98 6.66
C ALA A 233 -16.86 -20.14 7.51
N PRO A 234 -16.91 -20.02 8.85
CA PRO A 234 -15.72 -20.17 9.70
C PRO A 234 -15.38 -21.67 9.89
N ASP A 235 -14.89 -22.33 8.85
CA ASP A 235 -14.58 -23.78 8.85
C ASP A 235 -13.14 -24.13 8.45
N SER A 236 -12.30 -23.13 8.17
CA SER A 236 -10.86 -23.28 7.93
C SER A 236 -10.06 -22.09 8.50
N PRO A 237 -8.75 -22.24 8.74
CA PRO A 237 -7.92 -21.12 9.17
C PRO A 237 -7.89 -19.97 8.14
N VAL A 238 -7.87 -20.29 6.85
CA VAL A 238 -8.02 -19.30 5.77
C VAL A 238 -9.34 -18.52 5.90
N ALA A 239 -10.46 -19.21 6.16
CA ALA A 239 -11.74 -18.54 6.34
C ALA A 239 -11.74 -17.63 7.58
N GLU A 240 -11.08 -18.03 8.68
CA GLU A 240 -10.92 -17.19 9.86
C GLU A 240 -10.10 -15.92 9.58
N LYS A 241 -9.04 -16.03 8.78
CA LYS A 241 -8.25 -14.89 8.30
C LYS A 241 -9.05 -13.95 7.39
N ILE A 242 -9.89 -14.48 6.50
CA ILE A 242 -10.80 -13.63 5.69
C ILE A 242 -11.84 -12.94 6.59
N LEU A 243 -12.40 -13.67 7.57
CA LEU A 243 -13.38 -13.13 8.54
C LEU A 243 -12.78 -12.09 9.49
N PHE A 244 -11.45 -12.06 9.68
CA PHE A 244 -10.78 -10.98 10.40
C PHE A 244 -11.12 -9.60 9.79
N PHE A 245 -11.04 -9.47 8.46
CA PHE A 245 -11.36 -8.22 7.76
C PHE A 245 -12.85 -7.84 7.84
N TRP A 246 -13.76 -8.82 7.87
CA TRP A 246 -15.19 -8.58 8.09
C TRP A 246 -15.48 -7.93 9.45
N ASN A 247 -14.59 -8.10 10.44
CA ASN A 247 -14.70 -7.45 11.75
C ASN A 247 -14.05 -6.07 11.81
N LEU A 248 -13.50 -5.57 10.69
CA LEU A 248 -12.87 -4.26 10.58
C LEU A 248 -13.70 -3.34 9.65
N PRO A 249 -14.58 -2.47 10.19
CA PRO A 249 -15.49 -1.67 9.37
C PRO A 249 -14.83 -0.84 8.26
N ALA A 250 -13.61 -0.34 8.50
CA ALA A 250 -12.85 0.41 7.50
C ALA A 250 -12.45 -0.44 6.29
N TYR A 251 -12.08 -1.72 6.51
CA TYR A 251 -11.73 -2.65 5.44
C TYR A 251 -12.98 -3.13 4.68
N VAL A 252 -14.11 -3.30 5.37
CA VAL A 252 -15.40 -3.58 4.71
C VAL A 252 -15.80 -2.42 3.78
N GLU A 253 -15.68 -1.17 4.23
CA GLU A 253 -15.96 0.01 3.38
C GLU A 253 -15.06 0.04 2.14
N VAL A 254 -13.77 -0.23 2.34
CA VAL A 254 -12.77 -0.36 1.27
C VAL A 254 -13.18 -1.42 0.23
N ARG A 255 -13.59 -2.62 0.68
CA ARG A 255 -14.02 -3.73 -0.16
C ARG A 255 -15.25 -3.37 -0.98
N GLU A 256 -16.29 -2.84 -0.32
CA GLU A 256 -17.54 -2.48 -1.01
C GLU A 256 -17.30 -1.42 -2.08
N ARG A 257 -16.42 -0.45 -1.81
CA ARG A 257 -15.99 0.56 -2.79
C ARG A 257 -15.25 -0.06 -3.97
N ILE A 258 -14.27 -0.94 -3.72
CA ILE A 258 -13.55 -1.65 -4.80
C ILE A 258 -14.53 -2.45 -5.67
N ARG A 259 -15.36 -3.28 -5.04
CA ARG A 259 -16.37 -4.09 -5.74
C ARG A 259 -17.32 -3.26 -6.57
N THR A 260 -17.81 -2.15 -6.03
CA THR A 260 -18.69 -1.22 -6.75
C THR A 260 -17.97 -0.64 -7.99
N ASP A 261 -16.75 -0.16 -7.83
CA ASP A 261 -15.99 0.46 -8.93
C ASP A 261 -15.55 -0.55 -10.00
N LEU A 262 -15.32 -1.81 -9.61
CA LEU A 262 -15.05 -2.92 -10.51
C LEU A 262 -16.30 -3.56 -11.12
N GLY A 263 -17.51 -3.13 -10.70
CA GLY A 263 -18.77 -3.64 -11.25
C GLY A 263 -19.11 -5.06 -10.80
N TRP A 264 -18.67 -5.45 -9.61
CA TRP A 264 -19.02 -6.73 -9.00
C TRP A 264 -20.53 -6.83 -8.74
N PRO A 265 -21.11 -8.02 -8.89
CA PRO A 265 -22.56 -8.25 -8.76
C PRO A 265 -23.10 -8.09 -7.34
#